data_AF-A0A699ZYN2-F1
#
_entry.id   AF-A0A699ZYN2-F1
#
_cell.length_a   1.000
_cell.length_b   1.000
_cell.length_c   1.000
_cell.angle_alpha   90.00
_cell.angle_beta   90.00
_cell.angle_gamma   90.00
#
_symmetry.space_group_name_H-M   'P 1'
#
loop_
_entity.id
_entity.type
_entity.pdbx_description
1 polymer ?
#
loop_
_entity_poly.entity_id
_entity_poly.type
_entity_poly.pdbx_seq_one_letter_code
_entity_poly.pdbx_strand_id
1 'polypeptide(L)'
;MFTADWENGTVLPTLHPGASLLVVKEGLQTRLVGQGSLSGNTAAITFANILGNIVGAKVHSILSVLVPDMLRFASPAALMTSPQHGDQLSTLAQLLRDTELWELFSDAAAIAGHTLFAPTNEAFAEVATLGLDVDLASNLQYHSLEGMYTIYALPAYVPVVVGNATQYKMFY
;
A
#
# COMPACT_ATOMS: atom_id res chain seq x y z
N MET A 1 -26.08 13.25 -14.32
CA MET A 1 -25.21 12.16 -13.81
C MET A 1 -23.80 12.71 -13.67
N PHE A 2 -23.16 12.46 -12.53
CA PHE A 2 -22.09 13.30 -11.96
C PHE A 2 -20.72 13.29 -12.68
N THR A 3 -20.55 12.54 -13.77
CA THR A 3 -19.32 12.48 -14.59
C THR A 3 -19.70 12.15 -16.04
N ALA A 4 -20.77 12.76 -16.55
CA ALA A 4 -21.36 12.39 -17.84
C ALA A 4 -20.36 12.45 -19.02
N ASP A 5 -19.39 13.36 -18.94
CA ASP A 5 -18.38 13.58 -19.99
C ASP A 5 -17.21 12.59 -19.93
N TRP A 6 -17.14 11.74 -18.90
CA TRP A 6 -16.10 10.71 -18.76
C TRP A 6 -16.71 9.34 -19.03
N GLU A 7 -16.19 8.61 -20.00
CA GLU A 7 -16.64 7.24 -20.24
C GLU A 7 -15.86 6.26 -19.37
N ASN A 8 -16.41 5.06 -19.16
CA ASN A 8 -15.66 3.99 -18.52
C ASN A 8 -14.43 3.67 -19.39
N GLY A 9 -13.24 3.61 -18.80
CA GLY A 9 -12.00 3.39 -19.52
C GLY A 9 -11.33 4.66 -20.07
N THR A 10 -11.92 5.84 -19.87
CA THR A 10 -11.25 7.11 -20.25
C THR A 10 -9.95 7.29 -19.46
N VAL A 11 -8.86 7.63 -20.15
CA VAL A 11 -7.58 7.96 -19.53
C VAL A 11 -7.43 9.49 -19.51
N LEU A 12 -7.38 10.05 -18.31
CA LEU A 12 -7.20 11.48 -18.07
C LEU A 12 -5.70 11.77 -17.88
N PRO A 13 -5.09 12.63 -18.71
CA PRO A 13 -3.73 13.08 -18.45
C PRO A 13 -3.71 13.94 -17.18
N THR A 14 -2.67 13.80 -16.37
CA THR A 14 -2.43 14.72 -15.25
C THR A 14 -1.53 15.87 -15.69
N LEU A 15 -1.48 16.95 -14.90
CA LEU A 15 -0.50 18.03 -15.08
C LEU A 15 0.93 17.59 -14.72
N HIS A 16 1.09 16.40 -14.13
CA HIS A 16 2.38 15.80 -13.89
C HIS A 16 2.79 14.93 -15.10
N PRO A 17 3.96 15.19 -15.74
CA PRO A 17 4.41 14.42 -16.90
C PRO A 17 4.52 12.92 -16.59
N GLY A 18 3.97 12.06 -17.45
CA GLY A 18 4.06 10.61 -17.32
C GLY A 18 3.06 9.97 -16.35
N ALA A 19 2.21 10.75 -15.66
CA ALA A 19 1.14 10.23 -14.82
C ALA A 19 -0.24 10.42 -15.47
N SER A 20 -1.09 9.38 -15.40
CA SER A 20 -2.46 9.40 -15.92
C SER A 20 -3.44 8.72 -14.96
N LEU A 21 -4.72 9.07 -15.09
CA LEU A 21 -5.82 8.52 -14.30
C LEU A 21 -6.81 7.80 -15.22
N LEU A 22 -7.03 6.52 -14.98
CA LEU A 22 -8.11 5.74 -15.58
C LEU A 22 -9.42 6.01 -14.86
N VAL A 23 -10.46 6.35 -15.62
CA VAL A 23 -11.83 6.43 -15.14
C VAL A 23 -12.43 5.03 -15.16
N VAL A 24 -12.87 4.57 -13.99
CA VAL A 24 -13.60 3.31 -13.83
C VAL A 24 -15.01 3.62 -13.36
N LYS A 25 -16.02 3.13 -14.09
CA LYS A 25 -17.44 3.26 -13.74
C LYS A 25 -18.04 1.91 -13.43
N GLU A 26 -18.62 1.79 -12.24
CA GLU A 26 -19.35 0.61 -11.75
C GLU A 26 -20.76 1.05 -11.37
N GLY A 27 -21.71 0.91 -12.30
CA GLY A 27 -23.06 1.44 -12.14
C GLY A 27 -23.06 2.97 -12.06
N LEU A 28 -23.55 3.52 -10.93
CA LEU A 28 -23.57 4.97 -10.67
C LEU A 28 -22.27 5.51 -10.03
N GLN A 29 -21.37 4.62 -9.61
CA GLN A 29 -20.12 5.00 -8.96
C GLN A 29 -19.04 5.31 -10.00
N THR A 30 -18.29 6.39 -9.79
CA THR A 30 -17.08 6.69 -10.58
C THR A 30 -15.87 6.69 -9.67
N ARG A 31 -14.82 5.98 -10.11
CA ARG A 31 -13.54 5.83 -9.43
C ARG A 31 -12.43 6.27 -10.38
N LEU A 32 -11.42 6.93 -9.84
CA LEU A 32 -10.18 7.23 -10.55
C LEU A 32 -9.13 6.25 -10.08
N VAL A 33 -8.45 5.60 -11.03
CA VAL A 33 -7.37 4.65 -10.78
C VAL A 33 -6.11 5.18 -11.45
N GLY A 34 -4.99 5.29 -10.73
CA GLY A 34 -3.71 5.58 -11.39
C GLY A 34 -3.32 4.45 -12.35
N GLN A 35 -3.03 4.75 -13.62
CA GLN A 35 -2.56 3.71 -14.56
C GLN A 35 -1.09 3.39 -14.33
N GLY A 36 -0.77 2.08 -14.23
CA GLY A 36 0.55 1.56 -13.82
C GLY A 36 0.54 0.81 -12.47
N SER A 37 -0.63 0.77 -11.80
CA SER A 37 -0.76 0.32 -10.41
C SER A 37 -1.25 -1.13 -10.23
N LEU A 38 -0.63 -1.87 -9.30
CA LEU A 38 -1.27 -2.97 -8.56
C LEU A 38 -2.49 -2.44 -7.77
N SER A 39 -3.50 -3.29 -7.53
CA SER A 39 -4.76 -2.94 -6.85
C SER A 39 -4.56 -2.04 -5.61
N GLY A 40 -5.09 -0.81 -5.60
CA GLY A 40 -5.04 0.07 -4.42
C GLY A 40 -4.92 1.59 -4.65
N ASN A 41 -4.49 2.06 -5.84
CA ASN A 41 -4.45 3.50 -6.17
C ASN A 41 -5.80 4.04 -6.63
N THR A 42 -6.86 3.76 -5.88
CA THR A 42 -8.21 4.05 -6.31
C THR A 42 -8.85 5.08 -5.41
N ALA A 43 -9.29 6.18 -5.99
CA ALA A 43 -10.04 7.21 -5.30
C ALA A 43 -11.48 7.26 -5.83
N ALA A 44 -12.44 7.04 -4.92
CA ALA A 44 -13.85 7.23 -5.23
C ALA A 44 -14.16 8.73 -5.29
N ILE A 45 -14.93 9.14 -6.31
CA ILE A 45 -15.42 10.51 -6.41
C ILE A 45 -16.67 10.63 -5.54
N THR A 46 -16.60 11.48 -4.51
CA THR A 46 -17.69 11.67 -3.54
C THR A 46 -18.66 12.76 -3.97
N PHE A 47 -18.15 13.86 -4.52
CA PHE A 47 -18.92 14.92 -5.15
C PHE A 47 -18.21 15.33 -6.44
N ALA A 48 -18.97 15.49 -7.51
CA ALA A 48 -18.40 15.76 -8.83
C ALA A 48 -19.10 16.96 -9.46
N ASN A 49 -18.39 17.65 -10.35
CA ASN A 49 -18.88 18.86 -11.01
C ASN A 49 -19.33 19.91 -9.99
N ILE A 50 -18.56 20.09 -8.91
CA ILE A 50 -18.75 21.22 -8.02
C ILE A 50 -18.49 22.46 -8.88
N LEU A 51 -19.56 23.16 -9.22
CA LEU A 51 -19.54 24.41 -9.97
C LEU A 51 -18.97 25.48 -9.03
N GLY A 52 -17.64 25.57 -8.98
CA GLY A 52 -16.98 26.76 -8.47
C GLY A 52 -17.22 27.93 -9.43
N ASN A 53 -17.06 29.15 -8.94
CA ASN A 53 -17.05 30.37 -9.75
C ASN A 53 -15.78 30.46 -10.66
N ILE A 54 -15.24 29.33 -11.09
CA ILE A 54 -14.02 29.19 -11.88
C ILE A 54 -14.44 28.88 -13.31
N VAL A 55 -14.42 29.90 -14.17
CA VAL A 55 -14.75 29.76 -15.59
C VAL A 55 -13.79 28.74 -16.22
N GLY A 56 -14.34 27.65 -16.78
CA GLY A 56 -13.57 26.64 -17.50
C GLY A 56 -12.97 25.50 -16.66
N ALA A 57 -13.23 25.44 -15.34
CA ALA A 57 -12.77 24.35 -14.49
C ALA A 57 -13.94 23.60 -13.83
N LYS A 58 -13.75 22.29 -13.61
CA LYS A 58 -14.66 21.44 -12.84
C LYS A 58 -13.90 20.90 -11.63
N VAL A 59 -14.51 20.98 -10.45
CA VAL A 59 -13.94 20.43 -9.21
C VAL A 59 -14.66 19.14 -8.85
N HIS A 60 -13.88 18.12 -8.49
CA HIS A 60 -14.36 16.83 -8.02
C HIS A 60 -13.71 16.57 -6.66
N SER A 61 -14.50 16.29 -5.62
CA SER A 61 -13.98 15.80 -4.37
C SER A 61 -13.79 14.29 -4.44
N ILE A 62 -12.68 13.83 -3.90
CA ILE A 62 -12.32 12.41 -3.83
C ILE A 62 -12.16 11.99 -2.37
N LEU A 63 -12.43 10.72 -2.09
CA LEU A 63 -12.37 10.18 -0.73
C LEU A 63 -10.94 9.92 -0.24
N SER A 64 -10.01 9.66 -1.15
CA SER A 64 -8.64 9.31 -0.84
C SER A 64 -7.66 10.10 -1.69
N VAL A 65 -6.47 10.34 -1.13
CA VAL A 65 -5.37 10.96 -1.84
C VAL A 65 -4.86 9.98 -2.89
N LEU A 66 -4.84 10.41 -4.15
CA LEU A 66 -4.18 9.67 -5.23
C LEU A 66 -2.67 9.79 -5.03
N VAL A 67 -1.99 8.66 -4.91
CA VAL A 67 -0.52 8.61 -4.76
C VAL A 67 0.07 8.33 -6.14
N PRO A 68 0.76 9.30 -6.77
CA PRO A 68 1.38 9.09 -8.08
C PRO A 68 2.36 7.90 -8.06
N ASP A 69 2.43 7.15 -9.17
CA ASP A 69 3.26 5.95 -9.25
C ASP A 69 4.76 6.23 -9.04
N MET A 70 5.22 7.46 -9.30
CA MET A 70 6.59 7.90 -8.98
C MET A 70 6.92 7.93 -7.48
N LEU A 71 5.91 8.02 -6.61
CA LEU A 71 6.06 7.94 -5.16
C LEU A 71 5.92 6.51 -4.65
N ARG A 72 5.77 5.53 -5.54
CA ARG A 72 5.67 4.12 -5.21
C ARG A 72 7.02 3.45 -5.37
N PHE A 73 7.35 2.62 -4.39
CA PHE A 73 8.54 1.80 -4.45
C PHE A 73 8.27 0.57 -5.31
N ALA A 74 9.22 0.22 -6.18
CA ALA A 74 9.09 -0.92 -7.07
C ALA A 74 8.94 -2.26 -6.32
N SER A 75 9.41 -2.33 -5.07
CA SER A 75 9.28 -3.45 -4.15
C SER A 75 9.46 -2.96 -2.70
N PRO A 76 9.11 -3.75 -1.68
CA PRO A 76 9.43 -3.44 -0.29
C PRO A 76 10.93 -3.28 -0.04
N ALA A 77 11.79 -4.05 -0.71
CA ALA A 77 13.24 -3.83 -0.64
C ALA A 77 13.65 -2.42 -1.11
N ALA A 78 13.00 -1.90 -2.16
CA ALA A 78 13.21 -0.54 -2.65
C ALA A 78 12.69 0.53 -1.66
N LEU A 79 11.58 0.25 -0.96
CA LEU A 79 11.09 1.10 0.14
C LEU A 79 12.12 1.14 1.27
N MET A 80 12.60 -0.01 1.72
CA MET A 80 13.54 -0.15 2.84
C MET A 80 14.92 0.44 2.56
N THR A 81 15.28 0.68 1.30
CA THR A 81 16.54 1.33 0.91
C THR A 81 16.35 2.74 0.38
N SER A 82 15.11 3.25 0.40
CA SER A 82 14.80 4.58 -0.10
C SER A 82 15.36 5.68 0.80
N PRO A 83 15.70 6.87 0.26
CA PRO A 83 16.11 8.01 1.07
C PRO A 83 15.04 8.49 2.06
N GLN A 84 13.75 8.19 1.80
CA GLN A 84 12.66 8.65 2.66
C GLN A 84 12.42 7.74 3.87
N HIS A 85 12.72 6.45 3.76
CA HIS A 85 12.37 5.45 4.80
C HIS A 85 13.53 4.56 5.24
N GLY A 86 14.65 4.56 4.52
CA GLY A 86 15.77 3.66 4.77
C GLY A 86 16.41 3.86 6.14
N ASP A 87 16.44 5.09 6.65
CA ASP A 87 16.96 5.39 7.98
C ASP A 87 16.11 4.77 9.11
N GLN A 88 14.84 4.48 8.86
CA GLN A 88 13.90 3.88 9.83
C GLN A 88 13.76 2.36 9.68
N LEU A 89 14.12 1.82 8.50
CA LEU A 89 13.91 0.41 8.14
C LEU A 89 15.23 -0.34 7.91
N SER A 90 16.38 0.29 8.18
CA SER A 90 17.70 -0.29 7.92
C SER A 90 17.98 -1.58 8.71
N THR A 91 17.50 -1.69 9.95
CA THR A 91 17.61 -2.92 10.75
C THR A 91 16.80 -4.06 10.13
N LEU A 92 15.57 -3.79 9.67
CA LEU A 92 14.77 -4.78 8.94
C LEU A 92 15.48 -5.23 7.65
N ALA A 93 16.04 -4.27 6.90
CA ALA A 93 16.74 -4.57 5.65
C ALA A 93 17.98 -5.45 5.86
N GLN A 94 18.74 -5.19 6.93
CA GLN A 94 19.88 -6.04 7.32
C GLN A 94 19.41 -7.43 7.72
N LEU A 95 18.38 -7.52 8.56
CA LEU A 95 17.84 -8.79 9.01
C LEU A 95 17.38 -9.68 7.84
N LEU A 96 16.68 -9.11 6.87
CA LEU A 96 16.24 -9.85 5.68
C LEU A 96 17.41 -10.39 4.84
N ARG A 97 18.56 -9.72 4.84
CA ARG A 97 19.79 -10.22 4.18
C ARG A 97 20.43 -11.34 4.98
N ASP A 98 20.51 -11.19 6.29
CA ASP A 98 21.07 -12.20 7.19
C ASP A 98 20.26 -13.51 7.18
N THR A 99 18.95 -13.42 6.95
CA THR A 99 18.05 -14.58 6.81
C THR A 99 17.85 -15.05 5.36
N GLU A 100 18.59 -14.50 4.38
CA GLU A 100 18.47 -14.83 2.94
C GLU A 100 17.06 -14.61 2.34
N LEU A 101 16.21 -13.80 2.99
CA LEU A 101 14.86 -13.45 2.51
C LEU A 101 14.85 -12.20 1.63
N TRP A 102 15.98 -11.51 1.50
CA TRP A 102 16.09 -10.26 0.75
C TRP A 102 15.57 -10.35 -0.68
N GLU A 103 15.88 -11.45 -1.38
CA GLU A 103 15.45 -11.66 -2.77
C GLU A 103 13.93 -11.80 -2.89
N LEU A 104 13.28 -12.46 -1.93
CA LEU A 104 11.82 -12.57 -1.87
C LEU A 104 11.15 -11.20 -1.80
N PHE A 105 11.69 -10.28 -0.98
CA PHE A 105 11.16 -8.92 -0.82
C PHE A 105 11.64 -7.94 -1.90
N SER A 106 12.59 -8.35 -2.73
CA SER A 106 13.05 -7.60 -3.90
C SER A 106 12.17 -7.89 -5.12
N ASP A 107 11.61 -9.10 -5.21
CA ASP A 107 10.65 -9.49 -6.25
C ASP A 107 9.22 -9.12 -5.86
N ALA A 108 8.70 -8.02 -6.41
CA ALA A 108 7.34 -7.56 -6.17
C ALA A 108 6.25 -8.56 -6.59
N ALA A 109 6.54 -9.47 -7.54
CA ALA A 109 5.59 -10.49 -7.94
C ALA A 109 5.50 -11.61 -6.88
N ALA A 110 6.62 -11.95 -6.24
CA ALA A 110 6.68 -13.04 -5.26
C ALA A 110 5.90 -12.73 -3.97
N ILE A 111 5.78 -11.45 -3.62
CA ILE A 111 5.02 -10.95 -2.46
C ILE A 111 3.69 -10.30 -2.86
N ALA A 112 3.29 -10.39 -4.13
CA ALA A 112 2.05 -9.81 -4.60
C ALA A 112 0.89 -10.42 -3.81
N GLY A 113 0.00 -9.56 -3.29
CA GLY A 113 -1.11 -9.99 -2.46
C GLY A 113 -0.80 -10.12 -0.98
N HIS A 114 0.39 -9.76 -0.50
CA HIS A 114 0.72 -9.70 0.92
C HIS A 114 0.72 -8.27 1.48
N THR A 115 0.37 -8.13 2.76
CA THR A 115 0.53 -6.91 3.56
C THR A 115 1.60 -7.13 4.62
N LEU A 116 2.71 -6.40 4.53
CA LEU A 116 3.80 -6.45 5.52
C LEU A 116 3.66 -5.30 6.51
N PHE A 117 3.66 -5.63 7.80
CA PHE A 117 3.81 -4.68 8.90
C PHE A 117 5.30 -4.56 9.21
N ALA A 118 5.99 -3.66 8.50
CA ALA A 118 7.43 -3.51 8.63
C ALA A 118 7.80 -2.90 10.00
N PRO A 119 8.51 -3.61 10.89
CA PRO A 119 9.01 -3.03 12.14
C PRO A 119 10.10 -1.98 11.86
N THR A 120 10.06 -0.88 12.61
CA THR A 120 11.10 0.16 12.55
C THR A 120 12.30 -0.17 13.41
N ASN A 121 13.41 0.53 13.21
CA ASN A 121 14.62 0.42 14.03
C ASN A 121 14.33 0.63 15.53
N GLU A 122 13.42 1.54 15.87
CA GLU A 122 12.98 1.78 17.25
C GLU A 122 12.26 0.56 17.83
N ALA A 123 11.40 -0.10 17.06
CA ALA A 123 10.72 -1.32 17.49
C ALA A 123 11.72 -2.46 17.77
N PHE A 124 12.77 -2.60 16.97
CA PHE A 124 13.85 -3.55 17.24
C PHE A 124 14.63 -3.20 18.52
N ALA A 125 14.92 -1.91 18.73
CA ALA A 125 15.63 -1.45 19.92
C ALA A 125 14.84 -1.73 21.20
N GLU A 126 13.52 -1.56 21.18
CA GLU A 126 12.64 -1.88 22.31
C GLU A 126 12.67 -3.38 22.64
N VAL A 127 12.55 -4.25 21.63
CA VAL A 127 12.58 -5.71 21.84
C VAL A 127 13.93 -6.19 22.37
N ALA A 128 15.04 -5.60 21.92
CA ALA A 128 16.38 -5.97 22.39
C ALA A 128 16.54 -5.78 23.91
N THR A 129 15.79 -4.86 24.53
CA THR A 129 15.80 -4.66 25.99
C THR A 129 15.12 -5.78 26.77
N LEU A 130 14.28 -6.58 26.11
CA LEU A 130 13.50 -7.65 26.74
C LEU A 130 14.28 -8.97 26.85
N GLY A 131 15.46 -9.07 26.22
CA GLY A 131 16.32 -10.26 26.29
C GLY A 131 15.67 -11.53 25.74
N LEU A 132 14.72 -11.38 24.80
CA LEU A 132 14.00 -12.50 24.21
C LEU A 132 14.87 -13.19 23.16
N ASP A 133 14.95 -14.52 23.24
CA ASP A 133 15.45 -15.35 22.17
C ASP A 133 14.30 -15.59 21.18
N VAL A 134 14.29 -14.84 20.08
CA VAL A 134 13.24 -14.87 19.06
C VAL A 134 13.75 -15.54 17.79
N ASP A 135 13.03 -16.56 17.32
CA ASP A 135 13.20 -17.06 15.96
C ASP A 135 12.76 -15.98 14.97
N LEU A 136 13.75 -15.33 14.36
CA LEU A 136 13.58 -14.20 13.45
C LEU A 136 12.76 -14.57 12.21
N ALA A 137 12.89 -15.80 11.70
CA ALA A 137 12.15 -16.23 10.51
C ALA A 137 10.65 -16.40 10.82
N SER A 138 10.31 -17.01 11.95
CA SER A 138 8.91 -17.11 12.41
C SER A 138 8.33 -15.75 12.79
N ASN A 139 9.14 -14.87 13.38
CA ASN A 139 8.72 -13.52 13.73
C ASN A 139 8.40 -12.67 12.50
N LEU A 140 9.23 -12.73 11.45
CA LEU A 140 8.98 -12.02 10.20
C LEU A 140 7.71 -12.53 9.49
N GLN A 141 7.45 -13.84 9.53
CA GLN A 141 6.20 -14.40 9.01
C GLN A 141 4.98 -13.84 9.75
N TYR A 142 5.05 -13.61 11.05
CA TYR A 142 3.97 -12.97 11.83
C TYR A 142 3.75 -11.49 11.47
N HIS A 143 4.75 -10.83 10.90
CA HIS A 143 4.65 -9.47 10.38
C HIS A 143 4.05 -9.42 8.98
N SER A 144 3.90 -10.55 8.28
CA SER A 144 3.24 -10.63 6.97
C SER A 144 1.82 -11.18 7.11
N LEU A 145 0.88 -10.63 6.35
CA LEU A 145 -0.46 -11.17 6.17
C LEU A 145 -0.73 -11.45 4.70
N GLU A 146 -1.43 -12.54 4.43
CA GLU A 146 -2.03 -12.79 3.12
C GLU A 146 -3.27 -11.91 2.94
N GLY A 147 -3.35 -11.23 1.80
CA GLY A 147 -4.34 -10.20 1.49
C GLY A 147 -3.73 -8.80 1.44
N MET A 148 -4.33 -7.95 0.62
CA MET A 148 -4.02 -6.53 0.52
C MET A 148 -4.97 -5.75 1.43
N TYR A 149 -4.48 -5.32 2.58
CA TYR A 149 -5.26 -4.55 3.54
C TYR A 149 -4.83 -3.10 3.54
N THR A 150 -5.83 -2.21 3.48
CA THR A 150 -5.63 -0.80 3.81
C THR A 150 -5.98 -0.58 5.27
N ILE A 151 -5.57 0.55 5.85
CA ILE A 151 -5.91 0.93 7.23
C ILE A 151 -7.44 0.91 7.51
N TYR A 152 -8.27 1.05 6.47
CA TYR A 152 -9.74 1.03 6.57
C TYR A 152 -10.36 -0.36 6.40
N ALA A 153 -9.56 -1.35 6.01
CA ALA A 153 -10.02 -2.69 5.66
C ALA A 153 -9.29 -3.79 6.43
N LEU A 154 -8.60 -3.44 7.53
CA LEU A 154 -8.00 -4.44 8.41
C LEU A 154 -9.11 -5.25 9.09
N PRO A 155 -9.10 -6.59 8.97
CA PRO A 155 -10.04 -7.42 9.70
C PRO A 155 -9.78 -7.27 11.20
N ALA A 156 -10.82 -7.31 12.03
CA ALA A 156 -10.65 -7.36 13.49
C ALA A 156 -9.78 -8.56 13.93
N TYR A 157 -9.75 -9.61 13.09
CA TYR A 157 -9.07 -10.86 13.34
C TYR A 157 -8.58 -11.49 12.05
N VAL A 158 -7.29 -11.86 12.01
CA VAL A 158 -6.70 -12.61 10.88
C VAL A 158 -6.06 -13.90 11.40
N PRO A 159 -6.45 -15.09 10.88
CA PRO A 159 -5.73 -16.33 11.15
C PRO A 159 -4.34 -16.28 10.52
N VAL A 160 -3.31 -16.56 11.31
CA VAL A 160 -1.92 -16.70 10.87
C VAL A 160 -1.47 -18.11 11.22
N VAL A 161 -1.16 -18.93 10.21
CA VAL A 161 -0.65 -20.28 10.43
C VAL A 161 0.87 -20.21 10.56
N VAL A 162 1.40 -20.58 11.72
CA VAL A 162 2.84 -20.67 11.99
C VAL A 162 3.16 -22.12 12.33
N GLY A 163 3.72 -22.85 11.36
CA GLY A 163 3.94 -24.30 11.47
C GLY A 163 2.63 -25.07 11.64
N ASN A 164 2.48 -25.81 12.75
CA ASN A 164 1.28 -26.61 13.06
C ASN A 164 0.25 -25.86 13.93
N ALA A 165 0.49 -24.57 14.23
CA ALA A 165 -0.37 -23.78 15.11
C ALA A 165 -1.05 -22.65 14.33
N THR A 166 -2.35 -22.46 14.56
CA THR A 166 -3.07 -21.26 14.11
C THR A 166 -3.02 -20.21 15.22
N GLN A 167 -2.31 -19.12 14.95
CA GLN A 167 -2.30 -17.92 15.78
C GLN A 167 -3.29 -16.89 15.20
N TYR A 168 -3.65 -15.91 16.02
CA TYR A 168 -4.58 -14.86 15.61
C TYR A 168 -3.99 -13.49 15.84
N LYS A 169 -3.94 -12.70 14.77
CA LYS A 169 -3.51 -11.32 14.83
C LYS A 169 -4.75 -10.44 14.99
N MET A 170 -4.81 -9.74 16.12
CA MET A 170 -5.89 -8.82 16.46
C MET A 170 -5.45 -7.40 16.10
N PHE A 171 -6.32 -6.67 15.41
CA PHE A 171 -6.14 -5.25 15.11
C PHE A 171 -7.25 -4.49 15.84
N TYR A 172 -6.89 -3.73 16.87
CA TYR A 172 -7.81 -2.92 17.68
C TYR A 172 -7.71 -1.44 17.29
#